data_AF-A0A3Q2QW97-F1
#
_entry.id   AF-A0A3Q2QW97-F1
#
_cell.length_a   1.000
_cell.length_b   1.000
_cell.length_c   1.000
_cell.angle_alpha   90.00
_cell.angle_beta   90.00
_cell.angle_gamma   90.00
#
_symmetry.space_group_name_H-M   'P 1'
#
loop_
_entity.id
_entity.type
_entity.pdbx_description
1 polymer ?
#
loop_
_entity_poly.entity_id
_entity_poly.type
_entity_poly.pdbx_seq_one_letter_code
_entity_poly.pdbx_strand_id
1 'polypeptide(L)'
;MLKSMMVVRAKEELEQEMEEKEEQKTKYLEEKVPPVQVTGLSQAELKALCEELHAKIDVVDEERYDIEAKVLHNTREIKDLNIKLLDLRGKFKRPNLRRVRVSADAILRSLLGSKHKVSMDLRANLKSVKKEDTEKEKTVEVSDWRKNVEAKSGMEGRKKMFDAAKGQTQ
;
A
#
# COMPACT_ATOMS: atom_id res chain seq x y z
N MET A 1 13.03 -1.79 2.33
CA MET A 1 12.61 -1.78 3.74
C MET A 1 12.45 -0.35 4.26
N LEU A 2 13.49 0.49 4.23
CA LEU A 2 13.43 1.89 4.72
C LEU A 2 12.30 2.74 4.12
N LYS A 3 12.15 2.80 2.78
CA LYS A 3 11.06 3.57 2.14
C LYS A 3 9.66 3.14 2.61
N SER A 4 9.46 1.85 2.87
CA SER A 4 8.18 1.34 3.38
C SER A 4 7.93 1.82 4.80
N MET A 5 8.95 1.81 5.65
CA MET A 5 8.85 2.32 7.02
C MET A 5 8.58 3.82 7.07
N MET A 6 9.21 4.59 6.18
CA MET A 6 8.95 6.04 6.07
C MET A 6 7.51 6.34 5.66
N VAL A 7 6.94 5.58 4.71
CA VAL A 7 5.54 5.76 4.30
C VAL A 7 4.57 5.39 5.41
N VAL A 8 4.86 4.32 6.17
CA VAL A 8 4.06 3.95 7.34
C VAL A 8 4.08 5.07 8.37
N ARG A 9 5.27 5.59 8.69
CA ARG A 9 5.42 6.69 9.65
C ARG A 9 4.72 7.97 9.19
N ALA A 10 4.85 8.35 7.93
CA ALA A 10 4.18 9.51 7.37
C ALA A 10 2.65 9.39 7.41
N LYS A 11 2.11 8.17 7.26
CA LYS A 11 0.67 7.92 7.40
C LYS A 11 0.20 8.09 8.84
N GLU A 12 0.96 7.58 9.80
CA GLU A 12 0.68 7.77 11.24
C GLU A 12 0.70 9.25 11.61
N GLU A 13 1.71 10.01 11.15
CA GLU A 13 1.82 11.44 11.42
C GLU A 13 0.67 12.24 10.76
N LEU A 14 0.25 11.86 9.56
CA LEU A 14 -0.91 12.48 8.89
C LEU A 14 -2.21 12.21 9.66
N GLU A 15 -2.41 10.99 10.16
CA GLU A 15 -3.58 10.64 10.96
C GLU A 15 -3.60 11.43 12.28
N GLN A 16 -2.45 11.57 12.94
CA GLN A 16 -2.30 12.39 14.14
C GLN A 16 -2.61 13.86 13.85
N GLU A 17 -2.07 14.44 12.77
CA GLU A 17 -2.35 15.83 12.39
C GLU A 17 -3.84 16.06 12.11
N MET A 18 -4.53 15.09 11.51
CA MET A 18 -5.97 15.18 11.27
C MET A 18 -6.77 15.21 12.57
N GLU A 19 -6.39 14.40 13.56
CA GLU A 19 -7.03 14.38 14.88
C GLU A 19 -6.80 15.70 15.63
N GLU A 20 -5.55 16.18 15.68
CA GLU A 20 -5.21 17.47 16.29
C GLU A 20 -5.99 18.63 15.64
N LYS A 21 -6.19 18.59 14.32
CA LYS A 21 -6.94 19.61 13.59
C LYS A 21 -8.44 19.59 13.92
N GLU A 22 -9.07 18.42 14.04
CA GLU A 22 -10.48 18.34 14.46
C GLU A 22 -10.67 18.75 15.93
N GLU A 23 -9.71 18.44 16.81
CA GLU A 23 -9.72 18.97 18.18
C GLU A 23 -9.62 20.50 18.22
N GLN A 24 -8.68 21.09 17.48
CA GLN A 24 -8.52 22.54 17.40
C GLN A 24 -9.78 23.22 16.87
N LYS A 25 -10.40 22.62 15.84
CA LYS A 25 -11.68 23.09 15.30
C LYS A 25 -12.79 23.04 16.34
N THR A 26 -12.87 21.96 17.12
CA THR A 26 -13.86 21.82 18.19
C THR A 26 -13.65 22.90 19.26
N LYS A 27 -12.42 23.06 19.75
CA LYS A 27 -12.04 24.10 20.73
C LYS A 27 -12.37 25.51 20.22
N TYR A 28 -12.06 25.79 18.95
CA TYR A 28 -12.35 27.08 18.33
C TYR A 28 -13.86 27.36 18.25
N LEU A 29 -14.67 26.36 17.86
CA LEU A 29 -16.12 26.51 17.76
C LEU A 29 -16.76 26.67 19.14
N GLU A 30 -16.29 25.96 20.16
CA GLU A 30 -16.75 26.12 21.54
C GLU A 30 -16.48 27.54 22.08
N GLU A 31 -15.33 28.13 21.73
CA GLU A 31 -14.99 29.52 22.12
C GLU A 31 -15.84 30.55 21.36
N LYS A 32 -15.98 30.39 20.04
CA LYS A 32 -16.65 31.39 19.19
C LYS A 32 -18.17 31.31 19.20
N VAL A 33 -18.71 30.10 19.34
CA VAL A 33 -20.14 29.82 19.29
C VAL A 33 -20.50 28.89 20.46
N PRO A 34 -20.46 29.41 21.70
CA PRO A 34 -20.86 28.63 22.87
C PRO A 34 -22.35 28.25 22.77
N PRO A 35 -22.78 27.16 23.43
CA PRO A 35 -24.18 26.76 23.45
C PRO A 35 -25.09 27.89 23.94
N VAL A 36 -26.14 28.17 23.17
CA VAL A 36 -27.08 29.25 23.49
C VAL A 36 -27.98 28.83 24.64
N GLN A 37 -27.89 29.54 25.77
CA GLN A 37 -28.76 29.30 26.92
C GLN A 37 -29.99 30.19 26.84
N VAL A 38 -31.16 29.58 26.63
CA VAL A 38 -32.45 30.30 26.56
C VAL A 38 -33.29 30.16 27.83
N THR A 39 -32.91 29.27 28.75
CA THR A 39 -33.67 29.02 29.97
C THR A 39 -33.56 30.19 30.93
N GLY A 40 -34.70 30.67 31.45
CA GLY A 40 -34.72 31.76 32.43
C GLY A 40 -34.65 33.16 31.83
N LEU A 41 -34.55 33.29 30.50
CA LEU A 41 -34.66 34.59 29.83
C LEU A 41 -36.12 35.05 29.79
N SER A 42 -36.33 36.34 30.04
CA SER A 42 -37.60 37.01 29.80
C SER A 42 -37.88 37.17 28.29
N GLN A 43 -39.12 37.49 27.94
CA GLN A 43 -39.50 37.69 26.53
C GLN A 43 -38.72 38.85 25.88
N ALA A 44 -38.37 39.89 26.63
CA ALA A 44 -37.61 41.02 26.11
C ALA A 44 -36.15 40.62 25.84
N GLU A 45 -35.52 39.91 26.77
CA GLU A 45 -34.14 39.40 26.61
C GLU A 45 -34.04 38.39 25.47
N LEU A 46 -35.06 37.53 25.29
CA LEU A 46 -35.08 36.58 24.18
C LEU A 46 -35.14 37.29 22.82
N LYS A 47 -35.94 38.36 22.70
CA LYS A 47 -36.00 39.16 21.47
C LYS A 47 -34.66 39.84 21.18
N ALA A 48 -34.04 40.44 22.19
CA ALA A 48 -32.73 41.08 22.06
C ALA A 48 -31.66 40.07 21.60
N LEU A 49 -31.66 38.86 22.17
CA LEU A 49 -30.75 37.78 21.76
C LEU A 49 -30.99 37.36 20.30
N CYS A 50 -32.25 37.22 19.87
CA CYS A 50 -32.56 36.92 18.47
C CYS A 50 -32.04 37.99 17.51
N GLU A 51 -32.21 39.27 17.85
CA GLU A 51 -31.70 40.40 17.04
C GLU A 51 -30.17 40.41 16.99
N GLU A 52 -29.49 40.16 18.12
CA GLU A 52 -28.03 40.07 18.18
C GLU A 52 -27.49 38.90 17.34
N LEU A 53 -28.10 37.72 17.45
CA LEU A 53 -27.72 36.55 16.66
C LEU A 53 -27.93 36.79 15.16
N HIS A 54 -29.03 37.43 14.78
CA HIS A 54 -29.29 37.78 13.39
C HIS A 54 -28.20 38.71 12.83
N ALA A 55 -27.85 39.78 13.56
CA ALA A 55 -26.80 40.69 13.14
C ALA A 55 -25.43 39.99 13.03
N LYS A 56 -25.12 39.04 13.94
CA LYS A 56 -23.89 38.24 13.87
C LYS A 56 -23.85 37.33 12.65
N ILE A 57 -24.99 36.75 12.24
CA ILE A 57 -25.06 35.89 11.04
C ILE A 57 -24.63 36.66 9.81
N ASP A 58 -25.10 37.90 9.64
CA ASP A 58 -24.76 38.73 8.48
C ASP A 58 -23.23 38.98 8.40
N VAL A 59 -22.61 39.33 9.52
CA VAL A 59 -21.15 39.55 9.60
C VAL A 59 -20.37 38.26 9.32
N VAL A 60 -20.77 37.14 9.94
CA VAL A 60 -20.06 35.86 9.76
C VAL A 60 -20.21 35.33 8.34
N ASP A 61 -21.35 35.55 7.68
CA ASP A 61 -21.52 35.12 6.28
C ASP A 61 -20.68 35.96 5.32
N GLU A 62 -20.52 37.26 5.58
CA GLU A 62 -19.59 38.12 4.84
C GLU A 62 -18.14 37.62 5.00
N GLU A 63 -17.70 37.35 6.23
CA GLU A 63 -16.36 36.78 6.49
C GLU A 63 -16.18 35.42 5.81
N ARG A 64 -17.21 34.56 5.85
CA ARG A 64 -17.22 33.26 5.18
C ARG A 64 -17.05 33.43 3.67
N TYR A 65 -17.76 34.37 3.06
CA TYR A 65 -17.67 34.67 1.63
C TYR A 65 -16.26 35.10 1.24
N ASP A 66 -15.64 36.00 2.00
CA ASP A 66 -14.27 36.46 1.75
C ASP A 66 -13.23 35.34 1.87
N ILE A 67 -13.38 34.47 2.87
CA ILE A 67 -12.52 33.30 3.04
C ILE A 67 -12.70 32.33 1.86
N GLU A 68 -13.93 32.08 1.44
CA GLU A 68 -14.24 31.22 0.29
C GLU A 68 -13.62 31.76 -1.00
N ALA A 69 -13.71 33.08 -1.23
CA ALA A 69 -13.10 33.73 -2.37
C ALA A 69 -11.56 33.55 -2.39
N LYS A 70 -10.90 33.67 -1.23
CA LYS A 70 -9.45 33.43 -1.10
C LYS A 70 -9.09 31.96 -1.38
N VAL A 71 -9.86 31.01 -0.85
CA VAL A 71 -9.66 29.57 -1.12
C VAL A 71 -9.84 29.26 -2.60
N LEU A 72 -10.85 29.85 -3.24
CA LEU A 72 -11.11 29.68 -4.66
C LEU A 72 -9.99 30.26 -5.52
N HIS A 73 -9.45 31.42 -5.14
CA HIS A 73 -8.28 32.01 -5.79
C HIS A 73 -7.08 31.05 -5.74
N ASN A 74 -6.72 30.59 -4.55
CA ASN A 74 -5.61 29.65 -4.36
C ASN A 74 -5.84 28.34 -5.14
N THR A 75 -7.07 27.83 -5.16
CA THR A 75 -7.42 26.61 -5.91
C THR A 75 -7.22 26.79 -7.42
N ARG A 76 -7.60 27.95 -7.97
CA ARG A 76 -7.36 28.29 -9.38
C ARG A 76 -5.88 28.39 -9.68
N GLU A 77 -5.13 29.08 -8.83
CA GLU A 77 -3.67 29.21 -9.01
C GLU A 77 -2.97 27.85 -8.97
N ILE A 78 -3.30 26.99 -7.99
CA ILE A 78 -2.78 25.62 -7.91
C ILE A 78 -3.12 24.82 -9.17
N LYS A 79 -4.34 24.98 -9.72
CA LYS A 79 -4.72 24.31 -10.97
C LYS A 79 -3.87 24.79 -12.15
N ASP A 80 -3.67 26.09 -12.28
CA ASP A 80 -2.87 26.67 -13.36
C ASP A 80 -1.39 26.27 -13.24
N LEU A 81 -0.86 26.25 -12.02
CA LEU A 81 0.49 25.77 -11.73
C LEU A 81 0.64 24.28 -12.06
N ASN A 82 -0.35 23.45 -11.75
CA ASN A 82 -0.34 22.03 -12.11
C ASN A 82 -0.34 21.82 -13.63
N ILE A 83 -1.10 22.63 -14.39
CA ILE A 83 -1.07 22.59 -15.86
C ILE A 83 0.31 22.96 -16.37
N LYS A 84 0.88 24.09 -15.89
CA LYS A 84 2.24 24.51 -16.26
C LYS A 84 3.28 23.44 -15.94
N LEU A 85 3.19 22.81 -14.77
CA LEU A 85 4.07 21.72 -14.37
C LEU A 85 3.96 20.54 -15.33
N LEU A 86 2.75 20.15 -15.75
CA LEU A 86 2.54 19.09 -16.71
C LEU A 86 3.15 19.41 -18.08
N ASP A 87 3.01 20.65 -18.56
CA ASP A 87 3.60 21.10 -19.81
C ASP A 87 5.15 21.13 -19.74
N LEU A 88 5.71 21.60 -18.62
CA LEU A 88 7.15 21.68 -18.37
C LEU A 88 7.81 20.32 -18.13
N ARG A 89 7.13 19.38 -17.47
CA ARG A 89 7.61 18.00 -17.27
C ARG A 89 7.76 17.24 -18.60
N GLY A 90 7.39 17.89 -19.71
CA GLY A 90 7.47 17.37 -21.05
C GLY A 90 6.29 16.47 -21.32
N LYS A 91 5.83 16.52 -22.58
CA LYS A 91 4.86 15.60 -23.17
C LYS A 91 5.42 14.16 -23.16
N PHE A 92 5.56 13.54 -21.98
CA PHE A 92 5.55 12.08 -21.87
C PHE A 92 4.39 11.65 -22.75
N LYS A 93 4.64 10.88 -23.81
CA LYS A 93 3.55 10.35 -24.64
C LYS A 93 2.54 9.79 -23.66
N ARG A 94 1.35 10.40 -23.55
CA ARG A 94 0.23 9.81 -22.80
C ARG A 94 0.23 8.36 -23.25
N PRO A 95 0.50 7.37 -22.37
CA PRO A 95 0.43 5.99 -22.78
C PRO A 95 -0.93 5.82 -23.46
N ASN A 96 -0.95 5.36 -24.72
CA ASN A 96 -2.18 5.30 -25.50
C ASN A 96 -3.27 4.68 -24.62
N LEU A 97 -4.42 5.34 -24.49
CA LEU A 97 -5.54 4.87 -23.67
C LEU A 97 -5.89 3.45 -24.12
N ARG A 98 -5.39 2.44 -23.40
CA ARG A 98 -5.73 1.05 -23.65
C ARG A 98 -7.11 0.84 -23.04
N ARG A 99 -8.03 0.22 -23.79
CA ARG A 99 -9.31 -0.23 -23.24
C ARG A 99 -9.02 -1.35 -22.23
N VAL A 100 -8.76 -0.98 -20.99
CA VAL A 100 -8.60 -1.92 -19.88
C VAL A 100 -9.99 -2.43 -19.56
N ARG A 101 -10.26 -3.69 -19.91
CA ARG A 101 -11.47 -4.38 -19.45
C ARG A 101 -11.33 -4.65 -17.96
N VAL A 102 -12.43 -4.67 -17.23
CA VAL A 102 -12.47 -5.05 -15.81
C VAL A 102 -11.69 -6.37 -15.66
N SER A 103 -10.71 -6.40 -14.75
CA SER A 103 -9.87 -7.59 -14.56
C SER A 103 -10.73 -8.78 -14.14
N ALA A 104 -10.32 -9.99 -14.48
CA ALA A 104 -11.03 -11.21 -14.07
C ALA A 104 -11.25 -11.24 -12.54
N ASP A 105 -10.28 -10.77 -11.77
CA ASP A 105 -10.36 -10.65 -10.30
C ASP A 105 -11.45 -9.65 -9.85
N ALA A 106 -11.58 -8.50 -10.51
CA ALA A 106 -12.61 -7.52 -10.18
C ALA A 106 -14.02 -8.01 -10.55
N ILE A 107 -14.16 -8.73 -11.68
CA ILE A 107 -15.44 -9.36 -12.07
C ILE A 107 -15.81 -10.47 -11.07
N LEU A 108 -14.86 -11.35 -10.73
CA LEU A 108 -15.10 -12.46 -9.79
C LEU A 108 -15.44 -11.97 -8.39
N ARG A 109 -14.75 -10.93 -7.90
CA ARG A 109 -15.03 -10.32 -6.59
C ARG A 109 -16.42 -9.66 -6.54
N SER A 110 -16.87 -9.08 -7.64
CA SER A 110 -18.22 -8.50 -7.75
C SER A 110 -19.32 -9.57 -7.86
N LEU A 111 -19.07 -10.69 -8.54
CA LEU A 111 -20.08 -11.75 -8.77
C LEU A 111 -20.16 -12.76 -7.63
N LEU A 112 -19.05 -13.07 -6.97
CA LEU A 112 -18.94 -14.16 -5.98
C LEU A 112 -18.74 -13.67 -4.55
N GLY A 113 -18.61 -12.35 -4.36
CA GLY A 113 -18.43 -11.72 -3.06
C GLY A 113 -17.26 -12.31 -2.25
N SER A 114 -17.44 -12.42 -0.94
CA SER A 114 -16.42 -12.91 0.01
C SER A 114 -16.00 -14.38 -0.18
N LYS A 115 -16.79 -15.18 -0.91
CA LYS A 115 -16.66 -16.65 -0.90
C LYS A 115 -15.50 -17.20 -1.73
N HIS A 116 -14.95 -16.41 -2.67
CA HIS A 116 -13.76 -16.77 -3.46
C HIS A 116 -12.68 -15.70 -3.32
N LYS A 117 -11.91 -15.78 -2.23
CA LYS A 117 -10.67 -14.99 -2.04
C LYS A 117 -9.46 -15.77 -2.55
N VAL A 118 -9.47 -16.15 -3.83
CA VAL A 118 -8.28 -16.68 -4.50
C VAL A 118 -7.52 -15.46 -5.01
N SER A 119 -6.51 -14.98 -4.26
CA SER A 119 -5.63 -13.97 -4.86
C SER A 119 -4.88 -14.67 -6.00
N MET A 120 -5.03 -14.14 -7.22
CA MET A 120 -4.26 -14.61 -8.38
C MET A 120 -2.79 -14.12 -8.32
N ASP A 121 -2.30 -13.78 -7.12
CA ASP A 121 -0.91 -13.42 -6.94
C ASP A 121 -0.07 -14.65 -7.25
N LEU A 122 0.99 -14.47 -8.04
CA LEU A 122 1.98 -15.53 -8.32
C LEU A 122 2.47 -16.22 -7.04
N ARG A 123 2.44 -15.49 -5.92
CA ARG A 123 2.82 -15.94 -4.58
C ARG A 123 1.85 -16.93 -3.94
N ALA A 124 0.56 -16.88 -4.28
CA ALA A 124 -0.47 -17.75 -3.69
C ALA A 124 -0.42 -19.19 -4.24
N ASN A 125 0.11 -19.38 -5.46
CA ASN A 125 0.28 -20.70 -6.09
C ASN A 125 1.64 -21.37 -5.79
N LEU A 126 2.54 -20.69 -5.08
CA LEU A 126 3.81 -21.28 -4.67
C LEU A 126 3.58 -22.11 -3.40
N LYS A 127 3.94 -23.40 -3.43
CA LYS A 127 3.90 -24.27 -2.24
C LYS A 127 4.75 -23.63 -1.12
N SER A 128 4.12 -23.29 0.00
CA SER A 128 4.86 -22.96 1.22
C SER A 128 5.57 -24.22 1.72
N VAL A 129 6.90 -24.22 1.73
CA VAL A 129 7.67 -25.30 2.36
C VAL A 129 7.46 -25.19 3.87
N LYS A 130 6.63 -26.07 4.44
CA LYS A 130 6.64 -26.31 5.89
C LYS A 130 8.00 -26.90 6.24
N LYS A 131 8.73 -26.23 7.13
CA LYS A 131 10.05 -26.67 7.60
C LYS A 131 10.06 -28.02 8.34
N GLU A 132 8.90 -28.62 8.58
CA GLU A 132 8.78 -29.89 9.33
C GLU A 132 9.01 -31.13 8.45
N ASP A 133 8.74 -31.08 7.13
CA ASP A 133 8.91 -32.26 6.27
C ASP A 133 10.36 -32.44 5.77
N THR A 134 11.22 -31.43 5.93
CA THR A 134 12.61 -31.49 5.47
C THR A 134 13.55 -32.25 6.42
N GLU A 135 13.10 -32.60 7.63
CA GLU A 135 13.89 -33.43 8.56
C GLU A 135 13.71 -34.93 8.33
N LYS A 136 12.54 -35.38 7.86
CA LYS A 136 12.28 -36.83 7.68
C LYS A 136 12.81 -37.40 6.37
N GLU A 137 12.99 -36.58 5.34
CA GLU A 137 13.57 -37.03 4.06
C GLU A 137 15.10 -36.96 4.02
N LYS A 138 15.74 -36.23 4.95
CA LYS A 138 17.20 -36.06 4.99
C LYS A 138 17.98 -37.21 5.63
N THR A 139 17.31 -38.13 6.32
CA THR A 139 18.01 -39.18 7.09
C THR A 139 18.39 -40.40 6.27
N VAL A 140 17.96 -40.55 5.01
CA VAL A 140 18.12 -41.81 4.26
C VAL A 140 19.18 -41.75 3.15
N GLU A 141 19.52 -40.58 2.58
CA GLU A 141 20.39 -40.55 1.37
C GLU A 141 21.52 -39.51 1.37
N VAL A 142 22.23 -39.36 2.48
CA VAL A 142 23.61 -38.84 2.43
C VAL A 142 24.52 -39.75 3.24
N SER A 143 24.72 -40.97 2.74
CA SER A 143 25.85 -41.78 3.16
C SER A 143 27.12 -41.14 2.61
N ASP A 144 28.00 -40.76 3.54
CA ASP A 144 29.25 -39.99 3.38
C ASP A 144 29.97 -40.22 2.03
N TRP A 145 30.05 -39.16 1.20
CA TRP A 145 30.73 -39.18 -0.11
C TRP A 145 32.20 -39.63 -0.03
N ARG A 146 32.82 -39.59 1.17
CA ARG A 146 34.17 -40.11 1.41
C ARG A 146 34.31 -41.61 1.12
N LYS A 147 33.28 -42.43 1.39
CA LYS A 147 33.34 -43.89 1.16
C LYS A 147 33.45 -44.28 -0.32
N ASN A 148 32.90 -43.47 -1.23
CA ASN A 148 32.90 -43.76 -2.65
C ASN A 148 34.25 -43.43 -3.33
N VAL A 149 35.05 -42.56 -2.72
CA VAL A 149 36.37 -42.15 -3.23
C VAL A 149 37.46 -43.14 -2.82
N GLU A 150 37.43 -43.66 -1.59
CA GLU A 150 38.37 -44.70 -1.13
C GLU A 150 38.26 -46.00 -1.91
N ALA A 151 37.05 -46.38 -2.35
CA ALA A 151 36.83 -47.58 -3.15
C ALA A 151 37.50 -47.55 -4.55
N LYS A 152 37.93 -46.38 -5.03
CA LYS A 152 38.61 -46.22 -6.33
C LYS A 152 40.11 -45.92 -6.24
N SER A 153 40.67 -45.78 -5.04
CA SER A 153 42.09 -45.42 -4.85
C SER A 153 43.06 -46.62 -4.86
N GLY A 154 42.57 -47.86 -5.07
CA GLY A 154 43.37 -49.08 -4.92
C GLY A 154 43.80 -49.81 -6.20
N MET A 155 43.59 -49.26 -7.40
CA MET A 155 44.03 -49.90 -8.65
C MET A 155 45.44 -49.44 -9.07
N GLU A 156 46.42 -49.61 -8.19
CA GLU A 156 47.85 -49.49 -8.54
C GLU A 156 48.47 -50.89 -8.56
N GLY A 157 48.22 -51.60 -9.65
CA GLY A 157 48.73 -52.94 -9.89
C GLY A 157 48.78 -53.24 -11.38
N ARG A 158 49.97 -53.48 -11.90
CA ARG A 158 50.29 -53.81 -13.30
C ARG A 158 49.25 -54.76 -13.91
N LYS A 159 48.43 -54.26 -14.84
CA LYS A 159 47.60 -55.09 -15.73
C LYS A 159 48.51 -55.99 -16.57
N LYS A 160 48.71 -57.23 -16.14
CA LYS A 160 49.22 -58.30 -16.99
C LYS A 160 48.08 -58.77 -17.89
N MET A 161 48.12 -58.38 -19.16
CA MET A 161 47.47 -59.14 -20.23
C MET A 161 48.60 -59.73 -21.06
N PHE A 162 48.99 -60.95 -20.74
CA PHE A 162 49.66 -61.86 -21.67
C PHE A 162 48.61 -62.93 -22.01
N ASP A 163 48.20 -63.03 -23.27
CA ASP A 163 48.71 -64.12 -24.11
C ASP A 163 48.23 -64.04 -25.57
N ALA A 164 49.17 -64.47 -26.43
CA ALA A 164 49.05 -65.06 -27.76
C ALA A 164 48.43 -64.26 -28.92
N ALA A 165 49.34 -63.65 -29.68
CA ALA A 165 49.19 -63.47 -31.13
C ALA A 165 49.26 -64.81 -31.90
N LYS A 166 48.82 -64.74 -33.18
CA LYS A 166 48.94 -65.69 -34.31
C LYS A 166 47.78 -66.68 -34.41
N GLY A 167 47.14 -66.91 -35.55
CA GLY A 167 47.34 -66.49 -36.92
C GLY A 167 46.68 -67.51 -37.85
N GLN A 168 46.06 -67.00 -38.92
CA GLN A 168 45.91 -67.60 -40.27
C GLN A 168 45.28 -69.00 -40.48
N THR A 169 44.16 -68.96 -41.22
CA THR A 169 43.76 -69.82 -42.37
C THR A 169 43.97 -71.34 -42.28
N GLN A 170 42.86 -72.08 -42.33
CA GLN A 170 42.44 -72.80 -43.55
C GLN A 170 40.93 -73.07 -43.51
#